data_AF-A0A5B1R8F4-F1
#
_entry.id   AF-A0A5B1R8F4-F1
#
_cell.length_a   1.000
_cell.length_b   1.000
_cell.length_c   1.000
_cell.angle_alpha   90.00
_cell.angle_beta   90.00
_cell.angle_gamma   90.00
#
_symmetry.space_group_name_H-M   'P 1'
#
loop_
_entity.id
_entity.type
_entity.pdbx_description
1 polymer ?
#
loop_
_entity_poly.entity_id
_entity_poly.type
_entity_poly.pdbx_seq_one_letter_code
_entity_poly.pdbx_strand_id
1 'polypeptide(L)'
;MLFAEVHWPHKTKADEIEGLRFFPQSLWRHFRHFRLSWPHEWLDNQPPKWGEYGADTSFSGSYYIPRDMNRLTQAIPAMQITKFTISCPFIPPPSLVKAIMKSETLTALACEETPLDLDLPGLVIPTLSSLKLVAVGEALRVGDGKIDLQVSDIQYWICGWKRRYRARRELRLPLEAITASGLLRRHAAHIRTIQLSGDLCQLQRLATCEWAALETFILTGHVPERDGVPLSDVLARMPCVRDVRLLLGKTSHRLLQILPRGCGAQNGNGAQKPSSSTLPALPPTLTRLAVSTTCELTGLLPHARGLDDLAIVSIIDFPRLPIALTLGDATELVHDIARSGAPLRRLRLMVEDKITPVFVYSIARRLPGLEELEIEVCGYHDGKVTFELAEFAMALEPLTKLRALRIGIQFPEFDDTEGDGPWLVLRRQCAEFFARHLPSLRRIGFEFRERTGTHKYQDSWLEFRVERKNVDGGAAAAGGPPDLILAPLPRSWYVFPDV
;
A
#
# COMPACT_ATOMS: atom_id res chain seq x y z
N MET A 1 9.78 19.21 14.42
CA MET A 1 9.34 20.59 14.10
C MET A 1 7.83 20.65 14.29
N LEU A 2 7.31 21.48 15.21
CA LEU A 2 5.92 21.42 15.70
C LEU A 2 4.80 21.79 14.69
N PHE A 3 5.14 22.33 13.51
CA PHE A 3 4.17 22.77 12.49
C PHE A 3 4.52 22.31 11.07
N ALA A 4 5.31 21.25 10.93
CA ALA A 4 5.70 20.76 9.60
C ALA A 4 4.50 20.25 8.81
N GLU A 5 3.53 19.60 9.46
CA GLU A 5 2.25 19.16 8.88
C GLU A 5 1.10 19.89 9.56
N VAL A 6 0.20 20.46 8.77
CA VAL A 6 -0.98 21.19 9.26
C VAL A 6 -2.24 20.76 8.52
N HIS A 7 -3.35 20.72 9.25
CA HIS A 7 -4.65 20.32 8.75
C HIS A 7 -5.65 21.47 8.84
N TRP A 8 -6.38 21.71 7.76
CA TRP A 8 -7.46 22.68 7.72
C TRP A 8 -8.63 22.15 6.88
N PRO A 9 -9.89 22.44 7.23
CA PRO A 9 -10.32 23.08 8.47
C PRO A 9 -10.22 22.13 9.67
N HIS A 10 -10.03 22.69 10.87
CA HIS A 10 -10.05 21.91 12.10
C HIS A 10 -11.49 21.86 12.64
N LYS A 11 -12.02 20.66 12.90
CA LYS A 11 -13.44 20.43 13.26
C LYS A 11 -13.95 21.30 14.42
N THR A 12 -13.07 21.61 15.38
CA THR A 12 -13.39 22.40 16.58
C THR A 12 -12.91 23.86 16.54
N LYS A 13 -12.33 24.33 15.43
CA LYS A 13 -11.83 25.71 15.29
C LYS A 13 -12.68 26.49 14.30
N ALA A 14 -13.93 26.67 14.69
CA ALA A 14 -14.88 27.51 13.97
C ALA A 14 -15.80 28.19 14.97
N ASP A 15 -16.30 29.37 14.63
CA ASP A 15 -17.32 30.07 15.41
C ASP A 15 -18.33 30.77 14.48
N GLU A 16 -19.51 31.08 15.01
CA GLU A 16 -20.64 31.58 14.22
C GLU A 16 -20.39 32.97 13.60
N ILE A 17 -19.41 33.72 14.12
CA ILE A 17 -19.12 35.10 13.72
C ILE A 17 -17.97 35.14 12.71
N GLU A 18 -16.84 34.50 13.02
CA GLU A 18 -15.63 34.50 12.21
C GLU A 18 -15.56 33.35 11.20
N GLY A 19 -16.51 32.42 11.25
CA GLY A 19 -16.56 31.26 10.37
C GLY A 19 -15.45 30.24 10.65
N LEU A 20 -14.85 29.69 9.58
CA LEU A 20 -13.73 28.76 9.69
C LEU A 20 -12.43 29.49 10.01
N ARG A 21 -11.90 29.31 11.22
CA ARG A 21 -10.64 29.94 11.62
C ARG A 21 -9.49 29.41 10.77
N PHE A 22 -8.55 30.29 10.47
CA PHE A 22 -7.35 29.98 9.69
C PHE A 22 -6.08 30.21 10.51
N PHE A 23 -4.95 29.65 10.06
CA PHE A 23 -3.69 29.82 10.75
C PHE A 23 -3.15 31.25 10.65
N PRO A 24 -2.59 31.82 11.73
CA PRO A 24 -1.91 33.11 11.69
C PRO A 24 -0.77 33.13 10.66
N GLN A 25 -0.61 34.26 9.97
CA GLN A 25 0.42 34.45 8.94
C GLN A 25 1.84 34.22 9.44
N SER A 26 2.11 34.54 10.72
CA SER A 26 3.40 34.30 11.37
C SER A 26 3.84 32.84 11.35
N LEU A 27 2.89 31.90 11.23
CA LEU A 27 3.17 30.45 11.20
C LEU A 27 3.45 29.90 9.79
N TRP A 28 3.02 30.59 8.73
CA TRP A 28 2.99 30.02 7.37
C TRP A 28 4.36 29.57 6.84
N ARG A 29 5.44 30.23 7.26
CA ARG A 29 6.82 29.86 6.90
C ARG A 29 7.26 28.50 7.45
N HIS A 30 6.59 27.99 8.48
CA HIS A 30 6.92 26.72 9.13
C HIS A 30 6.19 25.52 8.52
N PHE A 31 5.17 25.76 7.70
CA PHE A 31 4.41 24.71 7.06
C PHE A 31 5.24 24.06 5.96
N ARG A 32 5.24 22.73 5.91
CA ARG A 32 5.87 21.95 4.83
C ARG A 32 4.84 21.08 4.13
N HIS A 33 3.90 20.52 4.88
CA HIS A 33 2.77 19.75 4.39
C HIS A 33 1.48 20.41 4.85
N PHE A 34 0.67 20.88 3.90
CA PHE A 34 -0.67 21.39 4.17
C PHE A 34 -1.72 20.39 3.71
N ARG A 35 -2.68 20.08 4.58
CA ARG A 35 -3.79 19.16 4.30
C ARG A 35 -5.11 19.90 4.36
N LEU A 36 -5.78 19.99 3.21
CA LEU A 36 -7.18 20.33 3.13
C LEU A 36 -7.99 19.06 3.42
N SER A 37 -8.46 18.90 4.65
CA SER A 37 -9.19 17.72 5.13
C SER A 37 -10.56 18.14 5.63
N TRP A 38 -11.59 18.02 4.79
CA TRP A 38 -12.92 18.49 5.13
C TRP A 38 -13.63 17.50 6.07
N PRO A 39 -14.09 17.92 7.27
CA PRO A 39 -14.78 17.04 8.20
C PRO A 39 -16.06 16.47 7.59
N HIS A 40 -16.17 15.14 7.56
CA HIS A 40 -17.27 14.44 6.92
C HIS A 40 -18.60 14.68 7.65
N GLU A 41 -18.58 14.87 8.97
CA GLU A 41 -19.82 15.07 9.77
C GLU A 41 -20.50 16.40 9.45
N TRP A 42 -19.80 17.36 8.82
CA TRP A 42 -20.38 18.65 8.44
C TRP A 42 -21.36 18.56 7.27
N LEU A 43 -21.39 17.42 6.57
CA LEU A 43 -22.24 17.16 5.42
C LEU A 43 -23.59 16.54 5.79
N ASP A 44 -23.70 15.98 7.00
CA ASP A 44 -24.86 15.23 7.46
C ASP A 44 -26.02 16.15 7.89
N ASN A 45 -25.73 17.42 8.19
CA ASN A 45 -26.76 18.42 8.50
C ASN A 45 -27.53 18.85 7.24
N GLN A 46 -28.81 19.17 7.40
CA GLN A 46 -29.64 19.83 6.38
C GLN A 46 -30.20 21.15 6.91
N PRO A 47 -29.71 22.32 6.44
CA PRO A 47 -28.60 22.51 5.49
C PRO A 47 -27.23 22.15 6.09
N PRO A 48 -26.20 21.90 5.26
CA PRO A 48 -24.88 21.52 5.76
C PRO A 48 -24.20 22.71 6.47
N LYS A 49 -23.35 22.42 7.46
CA LYS A 49 -22.91 23.43 8.45
C LYS A 49 -22.00 24.53 7.87
N TRP A 50 -21.09 24.18 6.96
CA TRP A 50 -20.02 25.07 6.47
C TRP A 50 -19.98 25.22 4.95
N GLY A 51 -21.14 25.12 4.32
CA GLY A 51 -21.27 25.16 2.89
C GLY A 51 -22.72 25.12 2.47
N GLU A 52 -22.93 25.03 1.17
CA GLU A 52 -24.26 24.91 0.58
C GLU A 52 -24.21 23.82 -0.47
N TYR A 53 -25.34 23.13 -0.67
CA TYR A 53 -25.48 22.28 -1.84
C TYR A 53 -25.91 23.18 -3.01
N GLY A 54 -25.11 23.24 -4.06
CA GLY A 54 -25.48 23.92 -5.30
C GLY A 54 -26.69 23.25 -5.95
N ALA A 55 -27.36 23.96 -6.86
CA ALA A 55 -28.44 23.40 -7.66
C ALA A 55 -27.94 22.15 -8.42
N ASP A 56 -28.75 21.08 -8.46
CA ASP A 56 -28.44 19.84 -9.18
C ASP A 56 -28.44 20.11 -10.69
N THR A 57 -27.32 20.63 -11.18
CA THR A 57 -27.15 21.15 -12.54
C THR A 57 -26.03 20.42 -13.29
N SER A 58 -25.45 19.38 -12.68
CA SER A 58 -24.32 18.64 -13.23
C SER A 58 -24.59 17.14 -13.31
N PHE A 59 -23.82 16.45 -14.14
CA PHE A 59 -23.85 14.99 -14.27
C PHE A 59 -23.49 14.25 -12.97
N SER A 60 -22.95 14.93 -11.95
CA SER A 60 -22.44 14.30 -10.73
C SER A 60 -23.21 14.65 -9.44
N GLY A 61 -24.18 15.57 -9.50
CA GLY A 61 -25.10 15.88 -8.39
C GLY A 61 -24.95 17.28 -7.85
N SER A 62 -25.77 17.61 -6.84
CA SER A 62 -25.60 18.84 -6.07
C SER A 62 -24.21 18.89 -5.43
N TYR A 63 -23.30 19.65 -6.03
CA TYR A 63 -21.96 19.84 -5.48
C TYR A 63 -22.06 20.60 -4.17
N TYR A 64 -21.36 20.11 -3.16
CA TYR A 64 -21.12 20.89 -1.96
C TYR A 64 -20.16 22.04 -2.27
N ILE A 65 -20.56 23.27 -1.96
CA ILE A 65 -19.76 24.48 -2.13
C ILE A 65 -19.27 24.90 -0.74
N PRO A 66 -17.96 24.77 -0.44
CA PRO A 66 -17.42 25.13 0.86
C PRO A 66 -17.44 26.65 1.08
N ARG A 67 -17.87 27.10 2.27
CA ARG A 67 -17.68 28.48 2.73
C ARG A 67 -16.22 28.72 3.14
N ASP A 68 -15.81 29.98 3.19
CA ASP A 68 -14.50 30.46 3.64
C ASP A 68 -13.25 29.94 2.89
N MET A 69 -13.43 29.29 1.73
CA MET A 69 -12.30 28.80 0.93
C MET A 69 -11.36 29.92 0.47
N ASN A 70 -11.86 31.15 0.33
CA ASN A 70 -11.08 32.32 -0.05
C ASN A 70 -9.85 32.54 0.85
N ARG A 71 -9.97 32.30 2.17
CA ARG A 71 -8.86 32.43 3.13
C ARG A 71 -7.70 31.52 2.76
N LEU A 72 -8.00 30.26 2.45
CA LEU A 72 -7.00 29.29 2.00
C LEU A 72 -6.41 29.70 0.64
N THR A 73 -7.25 30.08 -0.33
CA THR A 73 -6.78 30.44 -1.68
C THR A 73 -5.85 31.66 -1.69
N GLN A 74 -6.06 32.62 -0.79
CA GLN A 74 -5.20 33.80 -0.65
C GLN A 74 -3.88 33.47 0.06
N ALA A 75 -3.91 32.53 1.00
CA ALA A 75 -2.75 32.21 1.83
C ALA A 75 -1.74 31.27 1.13
N ILE A 76 -2.20 30.28 0.36
CA ILE A 76 -1.34 29.25 -0.27
C ILE A 76 -0.12 29.84 -0.99
N PRO A 77 -0.24 30.86 -1.86
CA PRO A 77 0.92 31.40 -2.59
C PRO A 77 2.00 31.98 -1.67
N ALA A 78 1.64 32.40 -0.45
CA ALA A 78 2.56 32.96 0.54
C ALA A 78 3.14 31.91 1.49
N MET A 79 2.71 30.65 1.42
CA MET A 79 3.22 29.56 2.27
C MET A 79 4.42 28.86 1.64
N GLN A 80 5.36 28.39 2.47
CA GLN A 80 6.53 27.61 2.03
C GLN A 80 6.23 26.09 2.01
N ILE A 81 5.10 25.71 1.44
CA ILE A 81 4.64 24.32 1.40
C ILE A 81 5.37 23.53 0.32
N THR A 82 5.83 22.33 0.67
CA THR A 82 6.44 21.38 -0.25
C THR A 82 5.46 20.26 -0.63
N LYS A 83 4.46 20.01 0.20
CA LYS A 83 3.40 19.02 -0.04
C LYS A 83 2.02 19.63 0.21
N PHE A 84 1.09 19.39 -0.70
CA PHE A 84 -0.31 19.75 -0.56
C PHE A 84 -1.19 18.51 -0.72
N THR A 85 -2.03 18.21 0.28
CA THR A 85 -2.99 17.11 0.22
C THR A 85 -4.40 17.66 0.25
N ILE A 86 -5.24 17.18 -0.65
CA ILE A 86 -6.66 17.49 -0.75
C ILE A 86 -7.43 16.22 -0.43
N SER A 87 -8.30 16.30 0.57
CA SER A 87 -9.27 15.26 0.91
C SER A 87 -10.59 15.94 1.26
N CYS A 88 -11.47 16.05 0.27
CA CYS A 88 -12.72 16.78 0.41
C CYS A 88 -13.88 16.12 -0.36
N PRO A 89 -15.12 16.27 0.13
CA PRO A 89 -16.33 15.68 -0.44
C PRO A 89 -16.89 16.49 -1.62
N PHE A 90 -16.10 17.39 -2.18
CA PHE A 90 -16.48 18.33 -3.23
C PHE A 90 -15.34 18.49 -4.24
N ILE A 91 -15.69 18.95 -5.43
CA ILE A 91 -14.71 19.36 -6.44
C ILE A 91 -13.96 20.61 -5.94
N PRO A 92 -12.62 20.59 -5.83
CA PRO A 92 -11.82 21.75 -5.50
C PRO A 92 -12.18 22.98 -6.37
N PRO A 93 -12.52 24.14 -5.79
CA PRO A 93 -12.86 25.32 -6.58
C PRO A 93 -11.72 25.78 -7.49
N PRO A 94 -11.99 26.32 -8.69
CA PRO A 94 -10.94 26.80 -9.60
C PRO A 94 -9.98 27.84 -8.98
N SER A 95 -10.48 28.65 -8.04
CA SER A 95 -9.65 29.60 -7.28
C SER A 95 -8.59 28.91 -6.43
N LEU A 96 -8.91 27.75 -5.83
CA LEU A 96 -7.97 26.95 -5.06
C LEU A 96 -6.92 26.32 -5.97
N VAL A 97 -7.33 25.75 -7.11
CA VAL A 97 -6.41 25.19 -8.12
C VAL A 97 -5.41 26.26 -8.59
N LYS A 98 -5.89 27.46 -8.93
CA LYS A 98 -5.04 28.60 -9.32
C LYS A 98 -4.08 29.03 -8.21
N ALA A 99 -4.49 28.95 -6.95
CA ALA A 99 -3.61 29.27 -5.82
C ALA A 99 -2.48 28.24 -5.67
N ILE A 100 -2.79 26.95 -5.82
CA ILE A 100 -1.81 25.85 -5.78
C ILE A 100 -0.77 26.01 -6.90
N MET A 101 -1.19 26.39 -8.12
CA MET A 101 -0.27 26.65 -9.24
C MET A 101 0.76 27.74 -8.96
N LYS A 102 0.42 28.71 -8.10
CA LYS A 102 1.31 29.82 -7.74
C LYS A 102 2.32 29.46 -6.65
N SER A 103 2.25 28.26 -6.08
CA SER A 103 3.21 27.83 -5.06
C SER A 103 4.52 27.37 -5.73
N GLU A 104 5.58 28.14 -5.52
CA GLU A 104 6.91 27.88 -6.10
C GLU A 104 7.67 26.73 -5.42
N THR A 105 7.35 26.44 -4.16
CA THR A 105 8.04 25.41 -3.35
C THR A 105 7.38 24.03 -3.44
N LEU A 106 6.23 23.92 -4.10
CA LEU A 106 5.42 22.73 -4.09
C LEU A 106 6.02 21.62 -4.97
N THR A 107 6.39 20.49 -4.36
CA THR A 107 6.96 19.34 -5.06
C THR A 107 6.06 18.11 -5.03
N ALA A 108 5.08 18.06 -4.13
CA ALA A 108 4.16 16.94 -3.99
C ALA A 108 2.69 17.38 -3.91
N LEU A 109 1.84 16.80 -4.74
CA LEU A 109 0.40 16.99 -4.73
C LEU A 109 -0.30 15.65 -4.50
N ALA A 110 -1.24 15.61 -3.57
CA ALA A 110 -2.08 14.44 -3.32
C ALA A 110 -3.56 14.83 -3.34
N CYS A 111 -4.35 14.15 -4.17
CA CYS A 111 -5.81 14.19 -4.14
C CYS A 111 -6.30 12.84 -3.63
N GLU A 112 -6.75 12.81 -2.37
CA GLU A 112 -7.14 11.60 -1.65
C GLU A 112 -8.65 11.59 -1.46
N GLU A 113 -9.33 10.61 -2.07
CA GLU A 113 -10.79 10.47 -2.00
C GLU A 113 -11.52 11.77 -2.36
N THR A 114 -10.98 12.52 -3.32
CA THR A 114 -11.52 13.81 -3.76
C THR A 114 -12.05 13.66 -5.17
N PRO A 115 -13.30 14.09 -5.46
CA PRO A 115 -13.85 14.08 -6.80
C PRO A 115 -12.98 14.89 -7.77
N LEU A 116 -12.71 14.34 -8.95
CA LEU A 116 -11.82 14.92 -9.96
C LEU A 116 -12.61 15.33 -11.21
N ASP A 117 -13.42 16.37 -11.11
CA ASP A 117 -14.19 16.88 -12.25
C ASP A 117 -13.81 18.34 -12.48
N LEU A 118 -12.53 18.51 -12.80
CA LEU A 118 -11.85 19.79 -12.73
C LEU A 118 -11.40 20.19 -14.14
N ASP A 119 -11.32 21.50 -14.34
CA ASP A 119 -10.40 22.12 -15.30
C ASP A 119 -8.92 21.97 -14.84
N LEU A 120 -8.60 20.90 -14.09
CA LEU A 120 -7.25 20.46 -13.72
C LEU A 120 -6.35 20.15 -14.91
N PRO A 121 -6.87 19.82 -16.11
CA PRO A 121 -6.07 19.91 -17.31
C PRO A 121 -5.64 21.35 -17.60
N GLY A 122 -5.73 22.32 -16.70
CA GLY A 122 -5.00 23.60 -16.71
C GLY A 122 -3.84 23.66 -15.70
N LEU A 123 -3.79 22.75 -14.71
CA LEU A 123 -2.81 22.72 -13.64
C LEU A 123 -1.41 22.34 -14.17
N VAL A 124 -0.45 23.24 -14.00
CA VAL A 124 0.98 23.01 -14.26
C VAL A 124 1.75 23.57 -13.07
N ILE A 125 2.62 22.75 -12.51
CA ILE A 125 3.44 23.01 -11.32
C ILE A 125 4.84 22.52 -11.71
N PRO A 126 5.73 23.40 -12.18
CA PRO A 126 7.00 23.00 -12.78
C PRO A 126 7.91 22.19 -11.84
N THR A 127 7.75 22.39 -10.54
CA THR A 127 8.53 21.73 -9.48
C THR A 127 7.93 20.40 -9.01
N LEU A 128 6.80 19.97 -9.57
CA LEU A 128 6.08 18.79 -9.12
C LEU A 128 6.87 17.50 -9.45
N SER A 129 7.33 16.81 -8.41
CA SER A 129 8.04 15.54 -8.53
C SER A 129 7.23 14.34 -8.05
N SER A 130 6.14 14.57 -7.31
CA SER A 130 5.28 13.51 -6.76
C SER A 130 3.81 13.84 -6.95
N LEU A 131 3.04 12.88 -7.48
CA LEU A 131 1.59 12.98 -7.62
C LEU A 131 0.89 11.75 -7.06
N LYS A 132 -0.12 11.97 -6.22
CA LYS A 132 -1.00 10.92 -5.69
C LYS A 132 -2.45 11.23 -6.05
N LEU A 133 -3.13 10.33 -6.74
CA LEU A 133 -4.54 10.43 -7.12
C LEU A 133 -5.29 9.17 -6.67
N VAL A 134 -6.14 9.30 -5.66
CA VAL A 134 -6.94 8.20 -5.10
C VAL A 134 -8.42 8.49 -5.30
N ALA A 135 -9.15 7.54 -5.88
CA ALA A 135 -10.56 7.70 -6.20
C ALA A 135 -11.43 7.82 -4.94
N VAL A 136 -12.56 8.50 -5.06
CA VAL A 136 -13.56 8.58 -3.98
C VAL A 136 -14.10 7.17 -3.68
N GLY A 137 -14.02 6.76 -2.41
CA GLY A 137 -14.53 5.47 -1.95
C GLY A 137 -13.58 4.30 -2.16
N GLU A 138 -12.33 4.56 -2.56
CA GLU A 138 -11.27 3.57 -2.49
C GLU A 138 -10.93 3.27 -1.03
N ALA A 139 -11.27 2.07 -0.57
CA ALA A 139 -10.98 1.60 0.78
C ALA A 139 -10.12 0.34 0.69
N LEU A 140 -8.81 0.51 0.53
CA LEU A 140 -7.89 -0.63 0.51
C LEU A 140 -7.47 -0.98 1.91
N ARG A 141 -7.52 -2.27 2.22
CA ARG A 141 -6.99 -2.82 3.46
C ARG A 141 -6.21 -4.09 3.19
N VAL A 142 -5.20 -4.30 4.00
CA VAL A 142 -4.38 -5.51 4.01
C VAL A 142 -4.59 -6.18 5.35
N GLY A 143 -4.78 -7.51 5.33
CA GLY A 143 -4.94 -8.37 6.52
C GLY A 143 -5.93 -7.90 7.60
N ASP A 144 -7.06 -7.31 7.20
CA ASP A 144 -8.24 -7.34 8.07
C ASP A 144 -8.84 -8.76 8.04
N GLY A 145 -9.19 -9.29 9.22
CA GLY A 145 -9.73 -10.64 9.37
C GLY A 145 -11.22 -10.76 9.00
N LYS A 146 -11.82 -11.91 9.34
CA LYS A 146 -13.26 -12.17 9.16
C LYS A 146 -14.09 -11.10 9.90
N ILE A 147 -15.00 -10.44 9.17
CA ILE A 147 -15.98 -9.54 9.75
C ILE A 147 -17.25 -10.32 10.13
N ASP A 148 -17.93 -9.87 11.18
CA ASP A 148 -19.29 -10.31 11.51
C ASP A 148 -20.24 -10.09 10.31
N LEU A 149 -20.98 -11.13 9.94
CA LEU A 149 -21.92 -11.11 8.83
C LEU A 149 -22.96 -9.98 8.96
N GLN A 150 -23.31 -9.57 10.18
CA GLN A 150 -24.28 -8.49 10.42
C GLN A 150 -23.79 -7.10 9.99
N VAL A 151 -22.47 -6.89 9.90
CA VAL A 151 -21.86 -5.64 9.41
C VAL A 151 -21.06 -5.86 8.14
N SER A 152 -21.37 -6.93 7.39
CA SER A 152 -20.80 -7.23 6.08
C SER A 152 -21.37 -6.36 4.96
N ASP A 153 -22.34 -5.48 5.21
CA ASP A 153 -22.75 -4.53 4.18
C ASP A 153 -21.71 -3.41 4.05
N ILE A 154 -21.14 -3.24 2.86
CA ILE A 154 -20.21 -2.15 2.58
C ILE A 154 -20.84 -0.76 2.85
N GLN A 155 -22.17 -0.62 2.80
CA GLN A 155 -22.87 0.61 3.17
C GLN A 155 -22.70 0.97 4.65
N TYR A 156 -22.42 -0.01 5.52
CA TYR A 156 -22.09 0.22 6.93
C TYR A 156 -20.75 0.96 7.07
N TRP A 157 -19.78 0.64 6.19
CA TRP A 157 -18.41 1.14 6.25
C TRP A 157 -18.18 2.44 5.48
N ILE A 158 -19.16 2.87 4.68
CA ILE A 158 -19.06 4.04 3.83
C ILE A 158 -19.89 5.19 4.42
N CYS A 159 -19.22 6.28 4.77
CA CYS A 159 -19.88 7.50 5.23
C CYS A 159 -20.85 8.07 4.18
N GLY A 160 -21.88 8.81 4.65
CA GLY A 160 -23.02 9.28 3.86
C GLY A 160 -22.68 9.88 2.49
N TRP A 161 -21.71 10.80 2.43
CA TRP A 161 -21.35 11.47 1.18
C TRP A 161 -20.69 10.52 0.17
N LYS A 162 -19.79 9.63 0.61
CA LYS A 162 -19.15 8.63 -0.27
C LYS A 162 -20.20 7.69 -0.89
N ARG A 163 -21.29 7.37 -0.16
CA ARG A 163 -22.42 6.60 -0.71
C ARG A 163 -23.05 7.30 -1.92
N ARG A 164 -23.22 8.62 -1.86
CA ARG A 164 -23.74 9.43 -2.98
C ARG A 164 -22.81 9.38 -4.19
N TYR A 165 -21.50 9.53 -3.99
CA TYR A 165 -20.51 9.43 -5.07
C TYR A 165 -20.43 8.02 -5.68
N ARG A 166 -20.59 6.98 -4.85
CA ARG A 166 -20.64 5.59 -5.31
C ARG A 166 -21.87 5.31 -6.16
N ALA A 167 -23.03 5.84 -5.79
CA ALA A 167 -24.27 5.69 -6.56
C ALA A 167 -24.18 6.27 -7.99
N ARG A 168 -23.30 7.25 -8.21
CA ARG A 168 -23.05 7.88 -9.53
C ARG A 168 -21.71 7.49 -10.15
N ARG A 169 -21.09 6.39 -9.69
CA ARG A 169 -19.74 5.96 -10.10
C ARG A 169 -19.58 5.84 -11.62
N GLU A 170 -20.55 5.22 -12.29
CA GLU A 170 -20.50 4.95 -13.74
C GLU A 170 -20.47 6.23 -14.60
N LEU A 171 -21.16 7.28 -14.16
CA LEU A 171 -21.17 8.58 -14.86
C LEU A 171 -19.90 9.39 -14.57
N ARG A 172 -19.39 9.31 -13.34
CA ARG A 172 -18.29 10.14 -12.84
C ARG A 172 -16.91 9.62 -13.27
N LEU A 173 -16.64 8.33 -13.08
CA LEU A 173 -15.29 7.77 -13.26
C LEU A 173 -14.67 8.03 -14.64
N PRO A 174 -15.40 7.94 -15.76
CA PRO A 174 -14.81 8.25 -17.06
C PRO A 174 -14.27 9.69 -17.15
N LEU A 175 -15.00 10.66 -16.59
CA LEU A 175 -14.57 12.06 -16.55
C LEU A 175 -13.36 12.27 -15.63
N GLU A 176 -13.35 11.60 -14.48
CA GLU A 176 -12.22 11.66 -13.55
C GLU A 176 -10.96 11.01 -14.13
N ALA A 177 -11.10 9.89 -14.85
CA ALA A 177 -9.99 9.23 -15.54
C ALA A 177 -9.41 10.10 -16.65
N ILE A 178 -10.25 10.83 -17.40
CA ILE A 178 -9.80 11.83 -18.39
C ILE A 178 -9.03 12.96 -17.70
N THR A 179 -9.57 13.48 -16.60
CA THR A 179 -8.96 14.55 -15.80
C THR A 179 -7.60 14.12 -15.23
N ALA A 180 -7.53 12.93 -14.63
CA ALA A 180 -6.31 12.32 -14.12
C ALA A 180 -5.26 12.15 -15.23
N SER A 181 -5.67 11.61 -16.39
CA SER A 181 -4.80 11.45 -17.56
C SER A 181 -4.25 12.77 -18.08
N GLY A 182 -5.09 13.82 -18.13
CA GLY A 182 -4.69 15.16 -18.55
C GLY A 182 -3.64 15.78 -17.63
N LEU A 183 -3.84 15.63 -16.31
CA LEU A 183 -2.87 16.07 -15.31
C LEU A 183 -1.55 15.29 -15.44
N LEU A 184 -1.62 13.97 -15.46
CA LEU A 184 -0.46 13.08 -15.57
C LEU A 184 0.41 13.39 -16.79
N ARG A 185 -0.19 13.55 -17.97
CA ARG A 185 0.53 13.86 -19.22
C ARG A 185 1.41 15.10 -19.13
N ARG A 186 0.95 16.13 -18.41
CA ARG A 186 1.65 17.43 -18.31
C ARG A 186 2.90 17.37 -17.47
N HIS A 187 2.94 16.47 -16.51
CA HIS A 187 4.05 16.30 -15.56
C HIS A 187 4.93 15.09 -15.89
N ALA A 188 4.56 14.30 -16.90
CA ALA A 188 5.20 13.02 -17.22
C ALA A 188 6.72 13.11 -17.41
N ALA A 189 7.20 14.22 -17.99
CA ALA A 189 8.62 14.41 -18.28
C ALA A 189 9.52 14.52 -17.04
N HIS A 190 8.99 14.99 -15.89
CA HIS A 190 9.80 15.31 -14.71
C HIS A 190 9.32 14.64 -13.41
N ILE A 191 8.15 14.02 -13.42
CA ILE A 191 7.62 13.33 -12.23
C ILE A 191 8.46 12.10 -11.88
N ARG A 192 8.75 11.92 -10.59
CA ARG A 192 9.55 10.81 -10.06
C ARG A 192 8.72 9.77 -9.32
N THR A 193 7.60 10.17 -8.74
CA THR A 193 6.71 9.29 -7.98
C THR A 193 5.27 9.50 -8.39
N ILE A 194 4.59 8.40 -8.75
CA ILE A 194 3.15 8.37 -9.02
C ILE A 194 2.50 7.34 -8.13
N GLN A 195 1.42 7.73 -7.46
CA GLN A 195 0.42 6.82 -6.92
C GLN A 195 -0.92 7.11 -7.60
N LEU A 196 -1.51 6.11 -8.23
CA LEU A 196 -2.72 6.25 -9.00
C LEU A 196 -3.72 5.15 -8.63
N SER A 197 -4.97 5.53 -8.38
CA SER A 197 -6.07 4.58 -8.30
C SER A 197 -6.34 3.95 -9.67
N GLY A 198 -6.54 2.63 -9.70
CA GLY A 198 -6.90 1.90 -10.90
C GLY A 198 -8.26 2.32 -11.47
N ASP A 199 -9.16 2.86 -10.64
CA ASP A 199 -10.42 3.47 -11.09
C ASP A 199 -10.22 4.76 -11.91
N LEU A 200 -9.06 5.42 -11.74
CA LEU A 200 -8.67 6.64 -12.45
C LEU A 200 -7.65 6.36 -13.56
N CYS A 201 -7.30 5.08 -13.77
CA CYS A 201 -6.21 4.66 -14.64
C CYS A 201 -6.73 4.04 -15.94
N GLN A 202 -6.15 4.47 -17.06
CA GLN A 202 -6.23 3.79 -18.35
C GLN A 202 -4.81 3.48 -18.81
N LEU A 203 -4.47 2.19 -18.94
CA LEU A 203 -3.10 1.77 -19.24
C LEU A 203 -2.65 2.31 -20.61
N GLN A 204 -3.54 2.32 -21.60
CA GLN A 204 -3.31 2.90 -22.91
C GLN A 204 -2.89 4.37 -22.81
N ARG A 205 -3.51 5.16 -21.94
CA ARG A 205 -3.15 6.58 -21.75
C ARG A 205 -1.76 6.72 -21.14
N LEU A 206 -1.43 5.89 -20.16
CA LEU A 206 -0.09 5.89 -19.55
C LEU A 206 0.98 5.47 -20.55
N ALA A 207 0.70 4.48 -21.41
CA ALA A 207 1.60 4.02 -22.46
C ALA A 207 1.89 5.09 -23.53
N THR A 208 0.97 6.04 -23.75
CA THR A 208 1.21 7.18 -24.68
C THR A 208 2.18 8.23 -24.15
N CYS A 209 2.54 8.21 -22.86
CA CYS A 209 3.45 9.18 -22.25
C CYS A 209 4.87 8.61 -22.12
N GLU A 210 5.88 9.48 -22.17
CA GLU A 210 7.26 9.16 -21.79
C GLU A 210 7.49 9.57 -20.33
N TRP A 211 7.98 8.65 -19.51
CA TRP A 211 8.17 8.85 -18.07
C TRP A 211 9.65 8.88 -17.74
N ALA A 212 10.36 9.85 -18.32
CA ALA A 212 11.82 9.87 -18.36
C ALA A 212 12.48 9.83 -16.96
N ALA A 213 11.83 10.43 -15.95
CA ALA A 213 12.35 10.57 -14.59
C ALA A 213 11.63 9.68 -13.55
N LEU A 214 10.66 8.85 -13.96
CA LEU A 214 9.83 8.11 -13.01
C LEU A 214 10.62 6.97 -12.35
N GLU A 215 10.71 7.02 -11.02
CA GLU A 215 11.44 6.05 -10.18
C GLU A 215 10.50 5.11 -9.43
N THR A 216 9.30 5.58 -9.10
CA THR A 216 8.30 4.83 -8.30
C THR A 216 6.91 4.94 -8.92
N PHE A 217 6.32 3.79 -9.24
CA PHE A 217 4.98 3.67 -9.80
C PHE A 217 4.11 2.79 -8.91
N ILE A 218 3.06 3.37 -8.34
CA ILE A 218 2.13 2.70 -7.44
C ILE A 218 0.74 2.76 -8.07
N LEU A 219 0.12 1.61 -8.26
CA LEU A 219 -1.26 1.45 -8.68
C LEU A 219 -2.05 0.86 -7.52
N THR A 220 -3.07 1.56 -7.06
CA THR A 220 -3.92 1.15 -5.93
C THR A 220 -5.38 0.99 -6.37
N GLY A 221 -6.28 0.52 -5.52
CA GLY A 221 -7.71 0.50 -5.83
C GLY A 221 -8.14 -0.78 -6.53
N HIS A 222 -8.96 -0.66 -7.57
CA HIS A 222 -9.45 -1.79 -8.35
C HIS A 222 -8.60 -2.04 -9.59
N VAL A 223 -8.67 -3.25 -10.15
CA VAL A 223 -8.07 -3.56 -11.45
C VAL A 223 -8.60 -2.58 -12.52
N PRO A 224 -7.74 -1.83 -13.22
CA PRO A 224 -8.16 -0.91 -14.29
C PRO A 224 -9.00 -1.60 -15.36
N GLU A 225 -9.83 -0.82 -16.05
CA GLU A 225 -10.60 -1.35 -17.19
C GLU A 225 -9.66 -1.85 -18.31
N ARG A 226 -10.06 -2.95 -18.96
CA ARG A 226 -9.26 -3.56 -20.02
C ARG A 226 -9.37 -2.71 -21.29
N ASP A 227 -8.27 -2.11 -21.69
CA ASP A 227 -8.09 -1.37 -22.94
C ASP A 227 -7.17 -2.10 -23.94
N GLY A 228 -6.81 -3.35 -23.63
CA GLY A 228 -5.97 -4.22 -24.49
C GLY A 228 -4.47 -4.00 -24.34
N VAL A 229 -4.04 -3.03 -23.52
CA VAL A 229 -2.62 -2.73 -23.29
C VAL A 229 -2.12 -3.46 -22.04
N PRO A 230 -1.09 -4.32 -22.14
CA PRO A 230 -0.47 -4.93 -20.97
C PRO A 230 0.35 -3.91 -20.18
N LEU A 231 0.52 -4.13 -18.88
CA LEU A 231 1.29 -3.20 -18.04
C LEU A 231 2.77 -3.08 -18.48
N SER A 232 3.35 -4.15 -19.04
CA SER A 232 4.71 -4.13 -19.58
C SER A 232 4.92 -3.06 -20.64
N ASP A 233 3.93 -2.76 -21.49
CA ASP A 233 4.02 -1.69 -22.48
C ASP A 233 4.06 -0.30 -21.82
N VAL A 234 3.38 -0.14 -20.68
CA VAL A 234 3.45 1.08 -19.86
C VAL A 234 4.83 1.20 -19.20
N LEU A 235 5.32 0.12 -18.59
CA LEU A 235 6.62 0.09 -17.92
C LEU A 235 7.78 0.29 -18.90
N ALA A 236 7.65 -0.14 -20.16
CA ALA A 236 8.64 0.12 -21.21
C ALA A 236 8.88 1.61 -21.47
N ARG A 237 7.94 2.48 -21.06
CA ARG A 237 8.03 3.95 -21.15
C ARG A 237 8.64 4.60 -19.90
N MET A 238 9.08 3.79 -18.93
CA MET A 238 9.58 4.21 -17.62
C MET A 238 11.02 3.71 -17.43
N PRO A 239 12.02 4.28 -18.13
CA PRO A 239 13.39 3.74 -18.16
C PRO A 239 14.12 3.78 -16.82
N CYS A 240 13.67 4.62 -15.88
CA CYS A 240 14.28 4.82 -14.58
C CYS A 240 13.54 4.12 -13.43
N VAL A 241 12.47 3.37 -13.71
CA VAL A 241 11.61 2.83 -12.65
C VAL A 241 12.34 1.75 -11.85
N ARG A 242 12.30 1.87 -10.53
CA ARG A 242 12.95 0.94 -9.58
C ARG A 242 11.98 0.27 -8.64
N ASP A 243 10.84 0.89 -8.38
CA ASP A 243 9.81 0.42 -7.44
C ASP A 243 8.45 0.44 -8.11
N VAL A 244 7.88 -0.74 -8.33
CA VAL A 244 6.54 -0.93 -8.88
C VAL A 244 5.68 -1.61 -7.83
N ARG A 245 4.54 -0.99 -7.49
CA ARG A 245 3.59 -1.55 -6.53
C ARG A 245 2.21 -1.62 -7.15
N LEU A 246 1.70 -2.82 -7.38
CA LEU A 246 0.37 -3.10 -7.93
C LEU A 246 -0.51 -3.62 -6.80
N LEU A 247 -1.07 -2.69 -6.03
CA LEU A 247 -1.79 -2.92 -4.79
C LEU A 247 -3.30 -2.85 -5.04
N LEU A 248 -3.79 -3.84 -5.76
CA LEU A 248 -5.16 -3.89 -6.26
C LEU A 248 -6.04 -4.85 -5.45
N GLY A 249 -7.23 -4.40 -5.06
CA GLY A 249 -8.29 -5.19 -4.43
C GLY A 249 -9.15 -5.95 -5.45
N LYS A 250 -9.63 -7.14 -5.05
CA LYS A 250 -10.35 -8.07 -5.94
C LYS A 250 -11.86 -7.81 -5.96
N THR A 251 -12.32 -6.99 -6.91
CA THR A 251 -13.76 -6.79 -7.17
C THR A 251 -14.39 -7.86 -8.06
N SER A 252 -13.59 -8.52 -8.90
CA SER A 252 -14.07 -9.40 -9.97
C SER A 252 -13.11 -10.58 -10.21
N HIS A 253 -13.51 -11.53 -11.06
CA HIS A 253 -12.61 -12.61 -11.54
C HIS A 253 -11.54 -12.12 -12.53
N ARG A 254 -11.36 -10.80 -12.67
CA ARG A 254 -10.42 -10.22 -13.64
C ARG A 254 -9.06 -10.03 -12.97
N LEU A 255 -8.03 -10.60 -13.59
CA LEU A 255 -6.64 -10.31 -13.25
C LEU A 255 -6.11 -9.15 -14.11
N LEU A 256 -5.28 -8.32 -13.50
CA LEU A 256 -4.43 -7.35 -14.20
C LEU A 256 -3.36 -8.13 -14.98
N GLN A 257 -3.34 -7.91 -16.29
CA GLN A 257 -2.40 -8.56 -17.16
C GLN A 257 -1.09 -7.75 -17.22
N ILE A 258 0.01 -8.31 -16.70
CA ILE A 258 1.31 -7.63 -16.71
C ILE A 258 2.04 -7.82 -18.04
N LEU A 259 2.15 -9.05 -18.52
CA LEU A 259 2.77 -9.40 -19.81
C LEU A 259 1.72 -9.61 -20.90
N PRO A 260 2.06 -9.45 -22.20
CA PRO A 260 1.16 -9.81 -23.31
C PRO A 260 0.69 -11.28 -23.23
N ARG A 261 -0.50 -11.57 -23.78
CA ARG A 261 -1.07 -12.93 -23.73
C ARG A 261 -0.19 -13.87 -24.56
N GLY A 262 0.07 -15.08 -24.06
CA GLY A 262 0.90 -16.07 -24.75
C GLY A 262 2.41 -15.96 -24.48
N CYS A 263 2.85 -15.03 -23.61
CA CYS A 263 4.24 -14.97 -23.12
C CYS A 263 4.53 -15.91 -21.95
N GLY A 264 3.50 -16.53 -21.35
CA GLY A 264 3.66 -17.59 -20.35
C GLY A 264 4.17 -18.88 -20.99
N ALA A 265 4.97 -19.65 -20.25
CA ALA A 265 5.62 -20.87 -20.72
C ALA A 265 4.65 -21.78 -21.50
N GLN A 266 4.92 -21.95 -22.80
CA GLN A 266 4.21 -22.89 -23.67
C GLN A 266 4.55 -24.33 -23.26
N ASN A 267 3.80 -24.89 -22.32
CA ASN A 267 3.72 -26.33 -22.16
C ASN A 267 2.50 -26.83 -22.94
N GLY A 268 2.66 -27.06 -24.25
CA GLY A 268 1.68 -27.78 -25.06
C GLY A 268 1.44 -27.21 -26.46
N ASN A 269 1.95 -27.92 -27.47
CA ASN A 269 1.52 -28.00 -28.88
C ASN A 269 0.57 -26.90 -29.39
N GLY A 270 1.12 -25.77 -29.79
CA GLY A 270 0.42 -24.74 -30.55
C GLY A 270 1.39 -23.72 -31.11
N ALA A 271 1.89 -23.97 -32.32
CA ALA A 271 2.83 -23.09 -33.00
C ALA A 271 2.18 -21.74 -33.35
N GLN A 272 2.28 -20.77 -32.44
CA GLN A 272 2.27 -19.36 -32.79
C GLN A 272 3.66 -18.79 -32.49
N LYS A 273 4.45 -18.61 -33.55
CA LYS A 273 5.69 -17.82 -33.50
C LYS A 273 5.31 -16.38 -33.11
N PRO A 274 5.89 -15.80 -32.04
CA PRO A 274 5.79 -14.36 -31.85
C PRO A 274 6.53 -13.68 -33.01
N SER A 275 5.84 -12.78 -33.70
CA SER A 275 6.45 -11.89 -34.68
C SER A 275 7.57 -11.09 -34.01
N SER A 276 8.71 -11.01 -34.69
CA SER A 276 9.92 -10.34 -34.23
C SER A 276 9.70 -8.87 -33.88
N SER A 277 9.83 -8.51 -32.61
CA SER A 277 10.86 -7.58 -32.12
C SER A 277 10.65 -7.32 -30.63
N THR A 278 11.68 -7.64 -29.82
CA THR A 278 11.77 -7.49 -28.36
C THR A 278 10.77 -8.33 -27.54
N LEU A 279 11.29 -9.37 -26.88
CA LEU A 279 10.58 -10.02 -25.77
C LEU A 279 10.14 -8.93 -24.78
N PRO A 280 8.90 -8.97 -24.27
CA PRO A 280 8.45 -8.00 -23.27
C PRO A 280 9.33 -8.18 -22.02
N ALA A 281 10.25 -7.26 -21.82
CA ALA A 281 11.12 -7.24 -20.67
C ALA A 281 10.61 -6.18 -19.71
N LEU A 282 10.49 -6.53 -18.43
CA LEU A 282 10.37 -5.51 -17.40
C LEU A 282 11.62 -4.62 -17.45
N PRO A 283 11.50 -3.35 -17.04
CA PRO A 283 12.64 -2.44 -17.02
C PRO A 283 13.82 -3.06 -16.25
N PRO A 284 15.04 -3.07 -16.80
CA PRO A 284 16.21 -3.67 -16.13
C PRO A 284 16.58 -2.97 -14.83
N THR A 285 16.08 -1.74 -14.63
CA THR A 285 16.24 -0.94 -13.41
C THR A 285 15.29 -1.35 -12.29
N LEU A 286 14.31 -2.22 -12.56
CA LEU A 286 13.32 -2.65 -11.56
C LEU A 286 14.00 -3.54 -10.52
N THR A 287 14.06 -3.06 -9.29
CA THR A 287 14.62 -3.83 -8.15
C THR A 287 13.54 -4.22 -7.14
N ARG A 288 12.47 -3.43 -7.02
CA ARG A 288 11.40 -3.64 -6.03
C ARG A 288 10.05 -3.85 -6.71
N LEU A 289 9.39 -4.94 -6.37
CA LEU A 289 8.08 -5.29 -6.89
C LEU A 289 7.14 -5.71 -5.75
N ALA A 290 6.04 -4.99 -5.60
CA ALA A 290 4.92 -5.43 -4.77
C ALA A 290 3.72 -5.67 -5.67
N VAL A 291 3.07 -6.83 -5.55
CA VAL A 291 1.91 -7.17 -6.37
C VAL A 291 0.85 -7.83 -5.50
N SER A 292 -0.41 -7.49 -5.75
CA SER A 292 -1.51 -8.20 -5.15
C SER A 292 -1.85 -9.47 -5.95
N THR A 293 -2.54 -10.43 -5.31
CA THR A 293 -3.05 -11.66 -5.96
C THR A 293 -4.05 -11.41 -7.10
N THR A 294 -4.42 -10.16 -7.38
CA THR A 294 -5.19 -9.78 -8.56
C THR A 294 -4.33 -9.54 -9.81
N CYS A 295 -3.01 -9.72 -9.72
CA CYS A 295 -2.10 -9.61 -10.86
C CYS A 295 -1.78 -10.99 -11.44
N GLU A 296 -1.69 -11.09 -12.76
CA GLU A 296 -1.23 -12.30 -13.45
C GLU A 296 0.31 -12.40 -13.35
N LEU A 297 0.80 -13.37 -12.57
CA LEU A 297 2.23 -13.57 -12.30
C LEU A 297 2.88 -14.63 -13.20
N THR A 298 2.07 -15.44 -13.91
CA THR A 298 2.60 -16.54 -14.71
C THR A 298 3.61 -16.05 -15.75
N GLY A 299 4.83 -16.60 -15.69
CA GLY A 299 5.90 -16.24 -16.62
C GLY A 299 6.49 -14.84 -16.39
N LEU A 300 6.09 -14.09 -15.36
CA LEU A 300 6.61 -12.75 -15.07
C LEU A 300 8.08 -12.77 -14.61
N LEU A 301 8.38 -13.66 -13.67
CA LEU A 301 9.64 -13.65 -12.92
C LEU A 301 10.90 -13.86 -13.77
N PRO A 302 10.90 -14.68 -14.85
CA PRO A 302 12.03 -14.74 -15.79
C PRO A 302 12.46 -13.40 -16.39
N HIS A 303 11.56 -12.41 -16.42
CA HIS A 303 11.82 -11.05 -16.90
C HIS A 303 12.21 -10.06 -15.80
N ALA A 304 12.23 -10.48 -14.52
CA ALA A 304 12.50 -9.65 -13.34
C ALA A 304 13.88 -9.93 -12.73
N ARG A 305 14.94 -10.03 -13.56
CA ARG A 305 16.27 -10.51 -13.10
C ARG A 305 16.99 -9.57 -12.13
N GLY A 306 16.65 -8.28 -12.12
CA GLY A 306 17.24 -7.28 -11.22
C GLY A 306 16.58 -7.19 -9.85
N LEU A 307 15.58 -8.03 -9.57
CA LEU A 307 14.74 -7.90 -8.40
C LEU A 307 15.50 -8.27 -7.10
N ASP A 308 15.54 -7.33 -6.15
CA ASP A 308 16.06 -7.54 -4.79
C ASP A 308 14.94 -7.65 -3.75
N ASP A 309 13.78 -7.03 -4.01
CA ASP A 309 12.63 -7.06 -3.12
C ASP A 309 11.35 -7.51 -3.82
N LEU A 310 10.67 -8.50 -3.26
CA LEU A 310 9.41 -9.02 -3.75
C LEU A 310 8.39 -9.11 -2.61
N ALA A 311 7.22 -8.50 -2.81
CA ALA A 311 6.08 -8.68 -1.93
C ALA A 311 4.86 -9.15 -2.73
N ILE A 312 4.25 -10.25 -2.29
CA ILE A 312 3.00 -10.74 -2.86
C ILE A 312 1.96 -10.74 -1.76
N VAL A 313 0.96 -9.86 -1.93
CA VAL A 313 -0.01 -9.51 -0.90
C VAL A 313 -1.43 -9.76 -1.37
N SER A 314 -2.35 -9.77 -0.43
CA SER A 314 -3.77 -9.98 -0.69
C SER A 314 -4.50 -8.80 -0.11
N ILE A 315 -5.27 -8.12 -0.96
CA ILE A 315 -5.87 -6.83 -0.63
C ILE A 315 -7.38 -6.99 -0.60
N ILE A 316 -7.96 -6.50 0.48
CA ILE A 316 -9.37 -6.56 0.80
C ILE A 316 -10.08 -5.44 0.06
N ASP A 317 -11.12 -5.84 -0.66
CA ASP A 317 -12.19 -4.94 -1.08
C ASP A 317 -13.45 -5.37 -0.34
N PHE A 318 -13.86 -4.56 0.64
CA PHE A 318 -14.97 -4.94 1.50
C PHE A 318 -16.26 -5.20 0.70
N PRO A 319 -17.08 -6.17 1.13
CA PRO A 319 -16.94 -6.97 2.36
C PRO A 319 -16.22 -8.31 2.16
N ARG A 320 -15.55 -8.52 1.03
CA ARG A 320 -15.00 -9.82 0.68
C ARG A 320 -13.66 -10.00 1.38
N LEU A 321 -13.48 -11.15 2.03
CA LEU A 321 -12.17 -11.54 2.53
C LEU A 321 -11.18 -11.63 1.37
N PRO A 322 -9.91 -11.28 1.60
CA PRO A 322 -8.93 -11.30 0.54
C PRO A 322 -8.65 -12.77 0.18
N ILE A 323 -8.45 -13.04 -1.11
CA ILE A 323 -8.05 -14.37 -1.57
C ILE A 323 -6.54 -14.35 -1.69
N ALA A 324 -5.86 -15.00 -0.75
CA ALA A 324 -4.41 -15.09 -0.74
C ALA A 324 -3.91 -16.30 -1.55
N LEU A 325 -2.60 -16.50 -1.59
CA LEU A 325 -2.03 -17.65 -2.27
C LEU A 325 -2.32 -18.91 -1.46
N THR A 326 -2.70 -20.00 -2.13
CA THR A 326 -2.61 -21.32 -1.50
C THR A 326 -1.14 -21.67 -1.27
N LEU A 327 -0.86 -22.58 -0.34
CA LEU A 327 0.51 -23.05 -0.09
C LEU A 327 1.13 -23.70 -1.34
N GLY A 328 0.30 -24.34 -2.16
CA GLY A 328 0.71 -24.91 -3.45
C GLY A 328 1.17 -23.82 -4.42
N ASP A 329 0.34 -22.79 -4.62
CA ASP A 329 0.67 -21.66 -5.50
C ASP A 329 1.91 -20.91 -5.00
N ALA A 330 2.02 -20.70 -3.69
CA ALA A 330 3.19 -20.08 -3.08
C ALA A 330 4.47 -20.92 -3.28
N THR A 331 4.36 -22.24 -3.25
CA THR A 331 5.50 -23.14 -3.49
C THR A 331 5.98 -23.08 -4.93
N GLU A 332 5.06 -23.10 -5.91
CA GLU A 332 5.39 -22.97 -7.33
C GLU A 332 5.99 -21.60 -7.64
N LEU A 333 5.43 -20.55 -7.06
CA LEU A 333 5.97 -19.20 -7.14
C LEU A 333 7.41 -19.13 -6.62
N VAL A 334 7.71 -19.73 -5.45
CA VAL A 334 9.09 -19.81 -4.93
C VAL A 334 10.01 -20.58 -5.88
N HIS A 335 9.49 -21.59 -6.57
CA HIS A 335 10.22 -22.29 -7.62
C HIS A 335 10.52 -21.39 -8.84
N ASP A 336 9.55 -20.58 -9.27
CA ASP A 336 9.72 -19.59 -10.34
C ASP A 336 10.72 -18.48 -9.96
N ILE A 337 10.66 -17.97 -8.72
CA ILE A 337 11.61 -16.96 -8.21
C ILE A 337 13.02 -17.52 -8.29
N ALA A 338 13.25 -18.73 -7.78
CA ALA A 338 14.56 -19.36 -7.80
C ALA A 338 15.08 -19.58 -9.23
N ARG A 339 14.19 -19.95 -10.17
CA ARG A 339 14.53 -20.13 -11.58
C ARG A 339 14.84 -18.81 -12.31
N SER A 340 14.32 -17.69 -11.83
CA SER A 340 14.59 -16.37 -12.43
C SER A 340 16.05 -15.94 -12.32
N GLY A 341 16.77 -16.46 -11.31
CA GLY A 341 18.13 -16.04 -10.97
C GLY A 341 18.21 -14.64 -10.34
N ALA A 342 17.08 -14.04 -9.94
CA ALA A 342 17.06 -12.74 -9.27
C ALA A 342 17.80 -12.80 -7.92
N PRO A 343 18.63 -11.80 -7.58
CA PRO A 343 19.39 -11.75 -6.33
C PRO A 343 18.50 -11.31 -5.14
N LEU A 344 17.39 -12.00 -4.93
CA LEU A 344 16.36 -11.60 -3.97
C LEU A 344 16.91 -11.57 -2.53
N ARG A 345 16.73 -10.44 -1.86
CA ARG A 345 17.16 -10.20 -0.46
C ARG A 345 15.95 -10.09 0.47
N ARG A 346 14.82 -9.60 -0.03
CA ARG A 346 13.59 -9.45 0.77
C ARG A 346 12.42 -10.13 0.09
N LEU A 347 11.77 -11.01 0.84
CA LEU A 347 10.58 -11.73 0.38
C LEU A 347 9.45 -11.57 1.39
N ARG A 348 8.30 -11.09 0.90
CA ARG A 348 7.03 -11.09 1.64
C ARG A 348 5.99 -11.90 0.89
N LEU A 349 5.34 -12.84 1.57
CA LEU A 349 4.26 -13.66 1.02
C LEU A 349 3.05 -13.63 1.95
N MET A 350 1.86 -13.40 1.39
CA MET A 350 0.59 -13.69 2.05
C MET A 350 0.01 -14.98 1.52
N VAL A 351 -0.34 -15.89 2.44
CA VAL A 351 -0.94 -17.19 2.10
C VAL A 351 -2.23 -17.42 2.90
N GLU A 352 -3.11 -18.26 2.37
CA GLU A 352 -4.37 -18.64 3.05
C GLU A 352 -4.16 -19.80 4.05
N ASP A 353 -3.22 -20.68 3.71
CA ASP A 353 -2.98 -21.91 4.46
C ASP A 353 -2.03 -21.68 5.64
N LYS A 354 -2.15 -22.54 6.65
CA LYS A 354 -1.20 -22.60 7.77
C LYS A 354 0.21 -22.90 7.25
N ILE A 355 1.19 -22.16 7.76
CA ILE A 355 2.59 -22.35 7.38
C ILE A 355 3.10 -23.70 7.89
N THR A 356 3.86 -24.42 7.06
CA THR A 356 4.49 -25.69 7.41
C THR A 356 6.02 -25.57 7.37
N PRO A 357 6.76 -26.34 8.20
CA PRO A 357 8.23 -26.37 8.13
C PRO A 357 8.76 -26.76 6.74
N VAL A 358 8.04 -27.64 6.02
CA VAL A 358 8.42 -28.06 4.66
C VAL A 358 8.41 -26.90 3.67
N PHE A 359 7.38 -26.05 3.73
CA PHE A 359 7.31 -24.86 2.88
C PHE A 359 8.42 -23.85 3.21
N VAL A 360 8.66 -23.61 4.51
CA VAL A 360 9.74 -22.72 4.96
C VAL A 360 11.11 -23.24 4.51
N TYR A 361 11.34 -24.54 4.61
CA TYR A 361 12.58 -25.17 4.12
C TYR A 361 12.73 -25.04 2.61
N SER A 362 11.64 -25.16 1.84
CA SER A 362 11.64 -24.94 0.39
C SER A 362 12.10 -23.51 0.04
N ILE A 363 11.60 -22.49 0.76
CA ILE A 363 12.07 -21.10 0.62
C ILE A 363 13.55 -21.01 0.96
N ALA A 364 13.93 -21.49 2.14
CA ALA A 364 15.29 -21.36 2.67
C ALA A 364 16.35 -21.98 1.74
N ARG A 365 16.07 -23.17 1.23
CA ARG A 365 16.98 -23.90 0.34
C ARG A 365 17.10 -23.24 -1.03
N ARG A 366 16.01 -22.67 -1.56
CA ARG A 366 15.95 -22.12 -2.92
C ARG A 366 16.43 -20.67 -3.00
N LEU A 367 16.27 -19.93 -1.92
CA LEU A 367 16.60 -18.51 -1.82
C LEU A 367 17.60 -18.25 -0.67
N PRO A 368 18.79 -18.88 -0.68
CA PRO A 368 19.76 -18.80 0.43
C PRO A 368 20.33 -17.39 0.66
N GLY A 369 20.10 -16.46 -0.28
CA GLY A 369 20.53 -15.07 -0.20
C GLY A 369 19.63 -14.16 0.62
N LEU A 370 18.47 -14.63 1.08
CA LEU A 370 17.50 -13.78 1.80
C LEU A 370 18.07 -13.19 3.09
N GLU A 371 17.82 -11.90 3.26
CA GLU A 371 18.12 -11.12 4.47
C GLU A 371 16.84 -10.82 5.25
N GLU A 372 15.70 -10.72 4.60
CA GLU A 372 14.39 -10.50 5.23
C GLU A 372 13.35 -11.45 4.65
N LEU A 373 12.63 -12.16 5.52
CA LEU A 373 11.55 -13.06 5.16
C LEU A 373 10.30 -12.73 5.99
N GLU A 374 9.20 -12.41 5.32
CA GLU A 374 7.88 -12.22 5.91
C GLU A 374 6.89 -13.20 5.28
N ILE A 375 6.26 -14.05 6.11
CA ILE A 375 5.19 -14.94 5.68
C ILE A 375 4.00 -14.69 6.58
N GLU A 376 2.95 -14.13 6.00
CA GLU A 376 1.70 -13.74 6.67
C GLU A 376 0.59 -14.72 6.30
N VAL A 377 -0.20 -15.12 7.29
CA VAL A 377 -1.37 -15.98 7.10
C VAL A 377 -2.60 -15.10 7.05
N CYS A 378 -3.15 -14.93 5.86
CA CYS A 378 -4.40 -14.23 5.66
C CYS A 378 -5.50 -14.90 6.50
N GLY A 379 -6.09 -14.15 7.44
CA GLY A 379 -7.11 -14.74 8.30
C GLY A 379 -6.55 -15.41 9.55
N TYR A 380 -5.30 -15.12 9.94
CA TYR A 380 -4.60 -15.71 11.09
C TYR A 380 -5.46 -15.85 12.35
N HIS A 381 -5.42 -17.03 12.96
CA HIS A 381 -6.03 -17.25 14.27
C HIS A 381 -5.18 -18.22 15.09
N ASP A 382 -5.14 -18.02 16.41
CA ASP A 382 -4.52 -19.00 17.30
C ASP A 382 -5.38 -20.28 17.36
N GLY A 383 -4.81 -21.39 17.83
CA GLY A 383 -5.50 -22.66 17.87
C GLY A 383 -4.56 -23.85 18.05
N LYS A 384 -4.94 -24.99 17.47
CA LYS A 384 -4.15 -26.22 17.62
C LYS A 384 -2.78 -26.10 16.96
N VAL A 385 -1.73 -26.03 17.78
CA VAL A 385 -0.34 -26.15 17.32
C VAL A 385 -0.15 -27.47 16.59
N THR A 386 0.31 -27.39 15.34
CA THR A 386 0.42 -28.55 14.44
C THR A 386 1.86 -29.05 14.29
N PHE A 387 2.85 -28.16 14.48
CA PHE A 387 4.27 -28.45 14.32
C PHE A 387 5.08 -27.88 15.47
N GLU A 388 6.21 -28.51 15.77
CA GLU A 388 7.11 -28.08 16.82
C GLU A 388 7.96 -26.87 16.35
N LEU A 389 8.30 -25.98 17.29
CA LEU A 389 9.12 -24.80 17.00
C LEU A 389 10.51 -25.15 16.43
N ALA A 390 11.07 -26.27 16.89
CA ALA A 390 12.35 -26.78 16.41
C ALA A 390 12.33 -27.09 14.90
N GLU A 391 11.21 -27.58 14.38
CA GLU A 391 11.08 -27.90 12.95
C GLU A 391 11.16 -26.62 12.09
N PHE A 392 10.54 -25.53 12.54
CA PHE A 392 10.64 -24.24 11.86
C PHE A 392 12.04 -23.63 11.94
N ALA A 393 12.71 -23.74 13.09
CA ALA A 393 14.08 -23.26 13.24
C ALA A 393 15.04 -24.01 12.31
N MET A 394 14.96 -25.35 12.29
CA MET A 394 15.75 -26.20 11.38
C MET A 394 15.46 -25.89 9.91
N ALA A 395 14.19 -25.66 9.56
CA ALA A 395 13.80 -25.30 8.20
C ALA A 395 14.46 -23.99 7.71
N LEU A 396 14.77 -23.06 8.62
CA LEU A 396 15.39 -21.76 8.32
C LEU A 396 16.92 -21.77 8.34
N GLU A 397 17.57 -22.83 8.84
CA GLU A 397 19.04 -22.94 8.92
C GLU A 397 19.78 -22.61 7.61
N PRO A 398 19.29 -22.96 6.41
CA PRO A 398 19.96 -22.59 5.17
C PRO A 398 20.09 -21.07 4.95
N LEU A 399 19.24 -20.24 5.58
CA LEU A 399 19.24 -18.79 5.45
C LEU A 399 20.28 -18.13 6.37
N THR A 400 21.55 -18.39 6.12
CA THR A 400 22.68 -17.89 6.93
C THR A 400 22.75 -16.36 7.03
N LYS A 401 22.15 -15.63 6.08
CA LYS A 401 22.12 -14.16 6.03
C LYS A 401 20.84 -13.53 6.61
N LEU A 402 19.90 -14.33 7.12
CA LEU A 402 18.61 -13.85 7.59
C LEU A 402 18.76 -12.91 8.79
N ARG A 403 18.40 -11.64 8.61
CA ARG A 403 18.46 -10.59 9.63
C ARG A 403 17.09 -10.28 10.22
N ALA A 404 16.02 -10.40 9.43
CA ALA A 404 14.67 -10.16 9.89
C ALA A 404 13.74 -11.31 9.46
N LEU A 405 12.98 -11.84 10.42
CA LEU A 405 11.97 -12.85 10.20
C LEU A 405 10.63 -12.36 10.72
N ARG A 406 9.59 -12.48 9.92
CA ARG A 406 8.20 -12.37 10.35
C ARG A 406 7.45 -13.59 9.86
N ILE A 407 6.82 -14.32 10.76
CA ILE A 407 6.20 -15.61 10.41
C ILE A 407 4.88 -15.83 11.15
N GLY A 408 3.82 -16.12 10.39
CA GLY A 408 2.52 -16.55 10.89
C GLY A 408 2.50 -18.04 11.24
N ILE A 409 3.13 -18.43 12.35
CA ILE A 409 3.03 -19.78 12.91
C ILE A 409 1.92 -19.86 13.96
N GLN A 410 1.32 -21.04 14.13
CA GLN A 410 0.22 -21.21 15.07
C GLN A 410 0.68 -21.26 16.53
N PHE A 411 0.01 -20.49 17.38
CA PHE A 411 0.13 -20.58 18.83
C PHE A 411 -1.14 -21.19 19.44
N PRO A 412 -1.07 -21.75 20.67
CA PRO A 412 -2.26 -22.16 21.42
C PRO A 412 -3.29 -21.03 21.52
N GLU A 413 -4.57 -21.37 21.59
CA GLU A 413 -5.67 -20.40 21.53
C GLU A 413 -5.64 -19.40 22.69
N PHE A 414 -5.44 -18.12 22.37
CA PHE A 414 -5.44 -16.99 23.32
C PHE A 414 -6.27 -15.79 22.83
N ASP A 415 -7.10 -15.98 21.80
CA ASP A 415 -7.77 -14.93 21.00
C ASP A 415 -8.66 -13.95 21.81
N ASP A 416 -8.97 -14.27 23.08
CA ASP A 416 -9.81 -13.46 23.98
C ASP A 416 -9.07 -12.86 25.20
N THR A 417 -7.75 -12.98 25.29
CA THR A 417 -6.99 -12.45 26.45
C THR A 417 -6.50 -11.02 26.23
N GLU A 418 -7.18 -10.04 26.83
CA GLU A 418 -6.72 -8.64 26.86
C GLU A 418 -5.47 -8.49 27.76
N GLY A 419 -4.45 -7.73 27.28
CA GLY A 419 -3.26 -7.34 28.06
C GLY A 419 -2.01 -8.22 27.87
N ASP A 420 -1.01 -8.04 28.76
CA ASP A 420 0.26 -8.79 28.79
C ASP A 420 0.05 -10.22 29.33
N GLY A 421 -0.69 -11.03 28.57
CA GLY A 421 -1.09 -12.38 28.96
C GLY A 421 -0.05 -13.48 28.64
N PRO A 422 -0.39 -14.75 28.92
CA PRO A 422 0.46 -15.92 28.61
C PRO A 422 0.90 -16.00 27.14
N TRP A 423 0.09 -15.49 26.22
CA TRP A 423 0.38 -15.45 24.78
C TRP A 423 1.63 -14.60 24.43
N LEU A 424 1.85 -13.49 25.16
CA LEU A 424 3.01 -12.61 24.98
C LEU A 424 4.29 -13.29 25.48
N VAL A 425 4.19 -13.97 26.62
CA VAL A 425 5.31 -14.73 27.21
C VAL A 425 5.72 -15.87 26.29
N LEU A 426 4.75 -16.62 25.75
CA LEU A 426 5.01 -17.72 24.83
C LEU A 426 5.70 -17.23 23.56
N ARG A 427 5.17 -16.18 22.90
CA ARG A 427 5.79 -15.59 21.71
C ARG A 427 7.19 -15.03 21.99
N ARG A 428 7.44 -14.50 23.19
CA ARG A 428 8.79 -14.09 23.62
C ARG A 428 9.73 -15.30 23.74
N GLN A 429 9.30 -16.39 24.39
CA GLN A 429 10.10 -17.62 24.49
C GLN A 429 10.41 -18.21 23.11
N CYS A 430 9.44 -18.17 22.19
CA CYS A 430 9.67 -18.53 20.79
C CYS A 430 10.70 -17.61 20.13
N ALA A 431 10.60 -16.29 20.31
CA ALA A 431 11.60 -15.35 19.80
C ALA A 431 13.01 -15.66 20.30
N GLU A 432 13.16 -15.99 21.59
CA GLU A 432 14.44 -16.40 22.17
C GLU A 432 14.95 -17.70 21.55
N PHE A 433 14.07 -18.68 21.35
CA PHE A 433 14.40 -19.95 20.71
C PHE A 433 14.93 -19.74 19.29
N PHE A 434 14.22 -19.00 18.43
CA PHE A 434 14.70 -18.71 17.07
C PHE A 434 16.01 -17.90 17.10
N ALA A 435 16.13 -16.91 17.99
CA ALA A 435 17.36 -16.13 18.11
C ALA A 435 18.57 -17.01 18.49
N ARG A 436 18.40 -18.06 19.31
CA ARG A 436 19.48 -18.99 19.63
C ARG A 436 19.90 -19.84 18.42
N HIS A 437 18.95 -20.29 17.61
CA HIS A 437 19.20 -21.20 16.49
C HIS A 437 19.58 -20.49 15.18
N LEU A 438 19.26 -19.19 15.05
CA LEU A 438 19.55 -18.38 13.86
C LEU A 438 20.50 -17.22 14.24
N PRO A 439 21.84 -17.41 14.16
CA PRO A 439 22.81 -16.45 14.69
C PRO A 439 22.77 -15.06 14.05
N SER A 440 22.42 -14.98 12.77
CA SER A 440 22.34 -13.73 12.01
C SER A 440 21.08 -12.91 12.29
N LEU A 441 20.09 -13.50 12.98
CA LEU A 441 18.80 -12.88 13.24
C LEU A 441 18.94 -11.68 14.18
N ARG A 442 18.41 -10.53 13.74
CA ARG A 442 18.38 -9.24 14.44
C ARG A 442 16.97 -8.80 14.80
N ARG A 443 15.97 -9.32 14.09
CA ARG A 443 14.55 -9.04 14.32
C ARG A 443 13.72 -10.29 14.09
N ILE A 444 12.77 -10.55 14.98
CA ILE A 444 11.77 -11.58 14.81
C ILE A 444 10.38 -11.05 15.14
N GLY A 445 9.39 -11.40 14.33
CA GLY A 445 8.00 -11.05 14.52
C GLY A 445 7.09 -12.27 14.38
N PHE A 446 6.06 -12.31 15.22
CA PHE A 446 4.99 -13.30 15.13
C PHE A 446 3.67 -12.60 14.87
N GLU A 447 2.90 -13.20 13.98
CA GLU A 447 1.55 -12.76 13.71
C GLU A 447 0.65 -13.02 14.92
N PHE A 448 -0.26 -12.09 15.17
CA PHE A 448 -1.32 -12.25 16.15
C PHE A 448 -2.53 -11.45 15.70
N ARG A 449 -3.71 -11.86 16.15
CA ARG A 449 -4.96 -11.19 15.86
C ARG A 449 -5.41 -10.40 17.06
N GLU A 450 -5.75 -9.13 16.85
CA GLU A 450 -6.30 -8.26 17.90
C GLU A 450 -7.72 -7.83 17.52
N ARG A 451 -8.63 -7.90 18.50
CA ARG A 451 -9.97 -7.35 18.35
C ARG A 451 -9.90 -5.82 18.43
N THR A 452 -10.22 -5.16 17.34
CA THR A 452 -10.19 -3.69 17.20
C THR A 452 -11.61 -3.11 17.26
N GLY A 453 -12.21 -3.15 18.45
CA GLY A 453 -13.58 -2.67 18.69
C GLY A 453 -14.61 -3.79 18.74
N THR A 454 -15.90 -3.47 18.54
CA THR A 454 -16.98 -4.45 18.80
C THR A 454 -17.10 -5.53 17.73
N HIS A 455 -16.74 -5.28 16.47
CA HIS A 455 -16.97 -6.22 15.35
C HIS A 455 -15.79 -6.38 14.39
N LYS A 456 -14.58 -5.96 14.78
CA LYS A 456 -13.40 -5.97 13.90
C LYS A 456 -12.26 -6.78 14.52
N TYR A 457 -11.62 -7.58 13.69
CA TYR A 457 -10.33 -8.21 13.96
C TYR A 457 -9.30 -7.67 12.99
N GLN A 458 -8.09 -7.44 13.48
CA GLN A 458 -6.97 -6.97 12.66
C GLN A 458 -5.75 -7.83 12.95
N ASP A 459 -5.10 -8.28 11.87
CA ASP A 459 -3.88 -9.08 11.97
C ASP A 459 -2.68 -8.13 12.14
N SER A 460 -1.85 -8.39 13.14
CA SER A 460 -0.77 -7.50 13.58
C SER A 460 0.50 -8.28 13.86
N TRP A 461 1.61 -7.54 14.03
CA TRP A 461 2.92 -8.13 14.30
C TRP A 461 3.41 -7.79 15.71
N LEU A 462 3.68 -8.84 16.49
CA LEU A 462 4.43 -8.72 17.74
C LEU A 462 5.90 -8.94 17.43
N GLU A 463 6.71 -7.90 17.54
CA GLU A 463 8.10 -7.92 17.12
C GLU A 463 9.10 -7.68 18.24
N PHE A 464 10.24 -8.35 18.12
CA PHE A 464 11.37 -8.24 19.03
C PHE A 464 12.64 -7.92 18.22
N ARG A 465 13.40 -6.95 18.72
CA ARG A 465 14.81 -6.77 18.34
C ARG A 465 15.66 -7.72 19.16
N VAL A 466 16.55 -8.43 18.48
CA VAL A 466 17.50 -9.36 19.08
C VAL A 466 18.83 -8.64 19.28
N GLU A 467 19.26 -8.52 20.53
CA GLU A 467 20.58 -8.01 20.90
C GLU A 467 21.39 -9.15 21.52
N ARG A 468 22.59 -9.37 20.99
CA ARG A 468 23.55 -10.37 21.51
C ARG A 468 24.66 -9.61 22.22
N LYS A 469 24.77 -9.76 23.53
CA LYS A 469 25.86 -9.18 24.31
C LYS A 469 26.89 -10.26 24.58
N ASN A 470 28.13 -10.01 24.16
CA ASN A 470 29.28 -10.73 24.69
C ASN A 470 29.52 -10.17 26.09
N VAL A 471 29.54 -11.03 27.09
CA VAL A 471 29.85 -10.63 28.47
C VAL A 471 31.35 -10.35 28.54
N ASP A 472 31.75 -9.11 28.26
CA ASP A 472 33.13 -8.67 28.45
C ASP A 472 33.21 -7.53 29.46
N GLY A 473 33.50 -7.93 30.69
CA GLY A 473 34.09 -7.10 31.74
C GLY A 473 35.05 -7.86 32.65
N GLY A 474 35.18 -9.19 32.52
CA GLY A 474 36.13 -9.96 33.31
C GLY A 474 36.24 -11.39 32.79
N ALA A 475 37.43 -11.74 32.29
CA ALA A 475 37.90 -13.10 32.00
C ALA A 475 36.80 -14.10 31.57
N ALA A 476 36.23 -13.89 30.38
CA ALA A 476 35.30 -14.85 29.81
C ALA A 476 36.00 -16.21 29.63
N ALA A 477 35.48 -17.24 30.29
CA ALA A 477 35.69 -18.61 29.90
C ALA A 477 35.26 -18.76 28.43
N ALA A 478 36.22 -19.06 27.56
CA ALA A 478 35.98 -19.30 26.15
C ALA A 478 34.97 -20.45 26.00
N GLY A 479 33.74 -20.13 25.53
CA GLY A 479 32.76 -21.16 25.11
C GLY A 479 31.31 -20.99 25.59
N GLY A 480 30.97 -19.97 26.40
CA GLY A 480 29.58 -19.73 26.79
C GLY A 480 28.72 -19.16 25.64
N PRO A 481 27.42 -19.54 25.52
CA PRO A 481 26.52 -18.90 24.57
C PRO A 481 26.34 -17.40 24.92
N PRO A 482 26.26 -16.51 23.91
CA PRO A 482 26.11 -15.08 24.17
C PRO A 482 24.81 -14.79 24.90
N ASP A 483 24.84 -13.78 25.79
CA ASP A 483 23.65 -13.37 26.52
C ASP A 483 22.68 -12.68 25.56
N LEU A 484 21.43 -13.13 25.57
CA LEU A 484 20.41 -12.74 24.58
C LEU A 484 19.40 -11.81 25.23
N ILE A 485 19.28 -10.60 24.68
CA ILE A 485 18.30 -9.61 25.12
C ILE A 485 17.30 -9.38 23.98
N LEU A 486 16.02 -9.56 24.30
CA LEU A 486 14.91 -9.22 23.42
C LEU A 486 14.30 -7.89 23.84
N ALA A 487 14.42 -6.88 22.97
CA ALA A 487 13.74 -5.60 23.15
C ALA A 487 12.46 -5.59 22.30
N PRO A 488 11.25 -5.46 22.90
CA PRO A 488 10.03 -5.36 22.13
C PRO A 488 10.06 -4.10 21.26
N LEU A 489 9.62 -4.23 20.01
CA LEU A 489 9.44 -3.11 19.10
C LEU A 489 8.00 -2.58 19.19
N PRO A 490 7.75 -1.30 18.85
CA PRO A 490 6.40 -0.81 18.69
C PRO A 490 5.63 -1.71 17.74
N ARG A 491 4.35 -1.98 18.07
CA ARG A 491 3.45 -2.69 17.15
C ARG A 491 3.51 -2.01 15.80
N SER A 492 3.80 -2.78 14.77
CA SER A 492 3.91 -2.26 13.41
C SER A 492 2.85 -2.89 12.54
N TRP A 493 2.34 -2.08 11.63
CA TRP A 493 1.41 -2.49 10.59
C TRP A 493 2.16 -2.32 9.27
N TYR A 494 2.28 -3.41 8.51
CA TYR A 494 2.65 -3.45 7.08
C TYR A 494 3.69 -2.40 6.62
N VAL A 495 4.98 -2.73 6.75
CA VAL A 495 6.11 -1.82 6.42
C VAL A 495 6.46 -1.81 4.93
N PHE A 496 6.22 -2.92 4.23
CA PHE A 496 6.36 -2.98 2.78
C PHE A 496 5.47 -4.10 2.20
N PRO A 497 4.60 -3.80 1.22
CA PRO A 497 4.30 -2.46 0.73
C PRO A 497 3.66 -1.61 1.84
N ASP A 498 4.11 -0.35 1.97
CA ASP A 498 3.31 0.66 2.67
C ASP A 498 1.99 0.77 1.87
N VAL A 499 0.86 0.44 2.50
CA VAL A 499 -0.48 0.57 1.91
C VAL A 499 -1.20 1.77 2.50
#